data_AF-A0A6P7TWE4-F1
#
_entry.id   AF-A0A6P7TWE4-F1
#
_cell.length_a   1.000
_cell.length_b   1.000
_cell.length_c   1.000
_cell.angle_alpha   90.00
_cell.angle_beta   90.00
_cell.angle_gamma   90.00
#
_symmetry.space_group_name_H-M   'P 1'
#
loop_
_entity.id
_entity.type
_entity.pdbx_description
1 polymer ?
#
loop_
_entity_poly.entity_id
_entity_poly.type
_entity_poly.pdbx_seq_one_letter_code
_entity_poly.pdbx_strand_id
1 'polypeptide(L)'
;MVLPSCHFIYVEKDKKICYVYIFLFFRATDLTHVMFRMGILAVLRSKCTKATIGAMITASHNPVEDNGIKIVDPMGDMLAASWEKYAIELANVSDSKIDSVMMKIIKSEDIDMNVKGSVFLAKDTRPSCVTLATGFLKAVEALSSDFNDFGKYNNNNSLFMLFFII
;
A
#
# COMPACT_ATOMS: atom_id res chain seq x y z
N MET A 1 -10.48 -19.22 -18.50
CA MET A 1 -9.65 -18.18 -17.86
C MET A 1 -9.64 -18.48 -16.38
N VAL A 2 -8.57 -19.10 -15.88
CA VAL A 2 -8.44 -19.50 -14.47
C VAL A 2 -7.96 -18.26 -13.72
N LEU A 3 -8.74 -17.77 -12.76
CA LEU A 3 -8.27 -16.73 -11.84
C LEU A 3 -7.00 -17.27 -11.16
N PRO A 4 -5.86 -16.56 -11.16
CA PRO A 4 -4.70 -17.04 -10.43
C PRO A 4 -5.06 -17.17 -8.95
N SER A 5 -4.51 -18.20 -8.33
CA SER A 5 -4.69 -18.53 -6.92
C SER A 5 -4.53 -17.31 -6.02
N CYS A 6 -5.61 -16.93 -5.33
CA CYS A 6 -5.60 -15.92 -4.28
C CYS A 6 -4.61 -16.36 -3.20
N HIS A 7 -3.53 -15.61 -2.99
CA HIS A 7 -2.62 -15.88 -1.88
C HIS A 7 -3.22 -15.21 -0.64
N PHE A 8 -3.62 -16.01 0.34
CA PHE A 8 -4.06 -15.48 1.63
C PHE A 8 -2.83 -15.18 2.47
N ILE A 9 -2.72 -13.95 2.93
CA ILE A 9 -1.74 -13.53 3.92
C ILE A 9 -2.41 -13.58 5.30
N TYR A 10 -1.74 -14.18 6.29
CA TYR A 10 -2.24 -14.28 7.66
C TYR A 10 -1.75 -13.12 8.52
N VAL A 11 -2.61 -12.14 8.78
CA VAL A 11 -2.31 -11.02 9.69
C VAL A 11 -2.93 -11.33 11.05
N GLU A 12 -2.10 -11.38 12.10
CA GLU A 12 -2.43 -11.59 13.53
C GLU A 12 -3.59 -12.58 13.86
N LYS A 13 -3.25 -13.71 14.52
CA LYS A 13 -4.21 -14.66 15.13
C LYS A 13 -5.48 -14.90 14.28
N ASP A 14 -5.29 -15.60 13.16
CA ASP A 14 -6.34 -16.20 12.31
C ASP A 14 -7.12 -15.30 11.32
N LYS A 15 -6.73 -14.02 11.11
CA LYS A 15 -7.36 -13.19 10.06
C LYS A 15 -6.64 -13.34 8.71
N LYS A 16 -7.41 -13.66 7.66
CA LYS A 16 -6.92 -13.90 6.29
C LYS A 16 -7.10 -12.66 5.43
N ILE A 17 -6.04 -11.89 5.20
CA ILE A 17 -6.04 -10.82 4.20
C ILE A 17 -5.81 -11.43 2.82
N CYS A 18 -6.63 -11.07 1.85
CA CYS A 18 -6.41 -11.49 0.46
C CYS A 18 -5.31 -10.63 -0.16
N TYR A 19 -4.34 -11.29 -0.80
CA TYR A 19 -3.31 -10.65 -1.61
C TYR A 19 -3.32 -11.25 -3.00
N VAL A 20 -3.76 -10.46 -3.97
CA VAL A 20 -3.78 -10.87 -5.38
C VAL A 20 -3.31 -9.69 -6.20
N TYR A 21 -2.27 -9.87 -7.01
CA TYR A 21 -1.72 -8.79 -7.82
C TYR A 21 -1.46 -7.51 -6.99
N ILE A 22 -0.85 -7.62 -5.82
CA ILE A 22 -0.46 -6.47 -4.98
C ILE A 22 -1.64 -5.63 -4.47
N PHE A 23 -2.83 -6.20 -4.55
CA PHE A 23 -4.03 -5.66 -3.93
C PHE A 23 -4.23 -6.34 -2.58
N LEU A 24 -3.93 -5.60 -1.52
CA LEU A 24 -4.23 -6.00 -0.13
C LEU A 24 -5.64 -5.56 0.20
N PHE A 25 -6.55 -6.49 0.46
CA PHE A 25 -7.89 -6.13 0.90
C PHE A 25 -8.45 -7.08 1.94
N PHE A 26 -9.24 -6.49 2.84
CA PHE A 26 -9.93 -7.18 3.91
C PHE A 26 -11.01 -6.26 4.49
N ARG A 27 -11.68 -6.70 5.57
CA ARG A 27 -12.60 -5.84 6.32
C ARG A 27 -11.89 -4.58 6.76
N ALA A 28 -12.48 -3.43 6.44
CA ALA A 28 -11.82 -2.14 6.62
C ALA A 28 -11.42 -1.85 8.08
N THR A 29 -12.18 -2.36 9.05
CA THR A 29 -11.90 -2.23 10.49
C THR A 29 -10.59 -2.87 10.92
N ASP A 30 -10.09 -3.83 10.14
CA ASP A 30 -8.88 -4.60 10.42
C ASP A 30 -7.65 -4.07 9.65
N LEU A 31 -7.81 -3.05 8.80
CA LEU A 31 -6.74 -2.59 7.88
C LEU A 31 -5.93 -1.39 8.38
N THR A 32 -6.32 -0.70 9.45
CA THR A 32 -5.67 0.55 9.88
C THR A 32 -4.15 0.41 10.06
N HIS A 33 -3.69 -0.66 10.72
CA HIS A 33 -2.26 -0.90 10.91
C HIS A 33 -1.57 -1.32 9.60
N VAL A 34 -2.25 -2.10 8.75
CA VAL A 34 -1.75 -2.48 7.42
C VAL A 34 -1.54 -1.23 6.56
N MET A 35 -2.45 -0.26 6.58
CA MET A 35 -2.33 0.98 5.82
C MET A 35 -1.11 1.80 6.21
N PHE A 36 -0.84 1.92 7.51
CA PHE A 36 0.38 2.58 7.99
C PHE A 36 1.63 1.88 7.44
N ARG A 37 1.68 0.54 7.51
CA ARG A 37 2.82 -0.24 7.03
C ARG A 37 2.97 -0.21 5.50
N MET A 38 1.87 -0.10 4.76
CA MET A 38 1.91 0.14 3.31
C MET A 38 2.38 1.55 2.95
N GLY A 39 2.14 2.54 3.81
CA GLY A 39 2.74 3.87 3.70
C GLY A 39 4.26 3.82 3.84
N ILE A 40 4.79 3.02 4.78
CA ILE A 40 6.24 2.77 4.90
C ILE A 40 6.77 2.16 3.60
N LEU A 41 6.13 1.11 3.10
CA LEU A 41 6.56 0.44 1.87
C LEU A 41 6.59 1.40 0.67
N ALA A 42 5.55 2.23 0.50
CA ALA A 42 5.46 3.19 -0.59
C ALA A 42 6.60 4.22 -0.53
N VAL A 43 6.93 4.73 0.66
CA VAL A 43 8.05 5.67 0.83
C VAL A 43 9.39 5.00 0.54
N LEU A 44 9.64 3.79 1.07
CA LEU A 44 10.87 3.06 0.78
C LEU A 44 11.02 2.79 -0.71
N ARG A 45 9.92 2.42 -1.37
CA ARG A 45 9.90 2.20 -2.83
C ARG A 45 10.24 3.48 -3.58
N SER A 46 9.64 4.61 -3.18
CA SER A 46 9.91 5.92 -3.78
C SER A 46 11.37 6.33 -3.63
N LYS A 47 11.97 6.15 -2.44
CA LYS A 47 13.39 6.44 -2.21
C LYS A 47 14.30 5.54 -3.05
N CYS A 48 13.95 4.25 -3.18
CA CYS A 48 14.68 3.29 -4.00
C CYS A 48 14.66 3.66 -5.49
N THR A 49 13.48 3.99 -6.03
CA THR A 49 13.31 4.34 -7.45
C THR A 49 13.65 5.80 -7.76
N LYS A 50 13.80 6.64 -6.72
CA LYS A 50 13.98 8.10 -6.81
C LYS A 50 12.85 8.76 -7.61
N ALA A 51 11.64 8.23 -7.46
CA ALA A 51 10.46 8.65 -8.23
C ALA A 51 9.18 8.56 -7.39
N THR A 52 8.12 9.21 -7.88
CA THR A 52 6.82 9.18 -7.23
C THR A 52 6.19 7.79 -7.30
N ILE A 53 5.63 7.34 -6.18
CA ILE A 53 4.88 6.09 -6.07
C ILE A 53 3.39 6.39 -5.90
N GLY A 54 2.56 5.65 -6.62
CA GLY A 54 1.11 5.79 -6.57
C GLY A 54 0.52 4.82 -5.57
N ALA A 55 -0.51 5.26 -4.86
CA ALA A 55 -1.28 4.47 -3.93
C ALA A 55 -2.78 4.72 -4.12
N MET A 56 -3.56 3.65 -4.15
CA MET A 56 -5.00 3.71 -4.37
C MET A 56 -5.75 2.91 -3.33
N ILE A 57 -6.60 3.58 -2.55
CA ILE A 57 -7.43 2.95 -1.51
C ILE A 57 -8.79 2.60 -2.07
N THR A 58 -9.02 1.32 -2.29
CA THR A 58 -10.25 0.80 -2.87
C THR A 58 -10.38 -0.67 -2.53
N ALA A 59 -11.61 -1.21 -2.61
CA ALA A 59 -11.78 -2.64 -2.81
C ALA A 59 -12.58 -3.01 -4.07
N SER A 60 -12.56 -2.15 -5.09
CA SER A 60 -13.16 -2.42 -6.40
C SER A 60 -14.60 -2.95 -6.27
N HIS A 61 -14.87 -4.19 -6.69
CA HIS A 61 -16.20 -4.80 -6.69
C HIS A 61 -16.57 -5.53 -5.39
N ASN A 62 -15.70 -5.51 -4.37
CA ASN A 62 -15.96 -6.16 -3.09
C ASN A 62 -17.05 -5.43 -2.28
N PRO A 63 -17.68 -6.10 -1.30
CA PRO A 63 -18.67 -5.49 -0.40
C PRO A 63 -18.16 -4.20 0.27
N VAL A 64 -19.04 -3.26 0.61
CA VAL A 64 -18.68 -1.90 1.08
C VAL A 64 -17.88 -1.90 2.39
N GLU A 65 -18.06 -2.94 3.21
CA GLU A 65 -17.36 -3.20 4.46
C GLU A 65 -15.90 -3.58 4.27
N ASP A 66 -15.53 -4.06 3.08
CA ASP A 66 -14.15 -4.32 2.70
C ASP A 66 -13.49 -3.04 2.20
N ASN A 67 -12.18 -2.97 2.34
CA ASN A 67 -11.37 -1.97 1.64
C ASN A 67 -9.98 -2.55 1.41
N GLY A 68 -9.07 -1.76 0.85
CA GLY A 68 -7.74 -2.22 0.55
C GLY A 68 -6.87 -1.14 -0.04
N ILE A 69 -5.67 -1.53 -0.45
CA ILE A 69 -4.71 -0.66 -1.11
C ILE A 69 -4.01 -1.38 -2.25
N LYS A 70 -3.76 -0.63 -3.32
CA LYS A 70 -2.89 -0.99 -4.44
C LYS A 70 -1.73 0.01 -4.52
N ILE A 71 -0.51 -0.49 -4.73
CA ILE A 71 0.69 0.33 -4.91
C ILE A 71 1.15 0.21 -6.37
N VAL A 72 1.51 1.34 -6.94
CA VAL A 72 1.85 1.53 -8.36
C VAL A 72 3.26 2.09 -8.46
N ASP A 73 4.06 1.47 -9.32
CA ASP A 73 5.42 1.91 -9.62
C ASP A 73 5.44 3.08 -10.62
N PRO A 74 6.56 3.82 -10.74
CA PRO A 74 6.60 5.13 -11.38
C PRO A 74 6.14 5.21 -12.84
N MET A 75 6.06 4.08 -13.56
CA MET A 75 5.62 4.02 -14.96
C MET A 75 4.12 3.67 -15.10
N GLY A 76 3.38 3.65 -14.00
CA GLY A 76 1.97 3.23 -13.97
C GLY A 76 1.79 1.71 -13.89
N ASP A 77 2.89 0.96 -13.89
CA ASP A 77 2.88 -0.49 -13.68
C ASP A 77 2.57 -0.83 -12.22
N MET A 78 2.10 -2.06 -11.99
CA MET A 78 1.99 -2.59 -10.63
C MET A 78 3.37 -2.62 -9.97
N LEU A 79 3.41 -2.51 -8.64
CA LEU A 79 4.65 -2.66 -7.87
C LEU A 79 5.47 -3.87 -8.35
N ALA A 80 6.79 -3.72 -8.45
CA ALA A 80 7.65 -4.82 -8.88
C ALA A 80 7.42 -6.11 -8.07
N ALA A 81 7.31 -7.25 -8.75
CA ALA A 81 7.05 -8.55 -8.12
C ALA A 81 8.08 -8.92 -7.02
N SER A 82 9.33 -8.46 -7.15
CA SER A 82 10.38 -8.65 -6.15
C SER A 82 10.09 -7.94 -4.81
N TRP A 83 9.23 -6.93 -4.81
CA TRP A 83 8.82 -6.14 -3.64
C TRP A 83 7.56 -6.68 -2.94
N GLU A 84 6.83 -7.63 -3.56
CA GLU A 84 5.65 -8.25 -2.94
C GLU A 84 6.00 -8.92 -1.60
N LYS A 85 7.17 -9.55 -1.52
CA LYS A 85 7.68 -10.16 -0.28
C LYS A 85 7.79 -9.16 0.88
N TYR A 86 8.14 -7.90 0.59
CA TYR A 86 8.24 -6.85 1.59
C TYR A 86 6.86 -6.34 2.02
N ALA A 87 5.91 -6.26 1.09
CA ALA A 87 4.53 -5.95 1.42
C ALA A 87 3.93 -7.00 2.37
N ILE A 88 4.17 -8.29 2.07
CA ILE A 88 3.76 -9.41 2.91
C ILE A 88 4.43 -9.34 4.28
N GLU A 89 5.75 -9.13 4.33
CA GLU A 89 6.49 -9.09 5.59
C GLU A 89 6.03 -7.93 6.48
N LEU A 90 5.88 -6.73 5.92
CA LEU A 90 5.36 -5.57 6.63
C LEU A 90 3.89 -5.75 7.05
N ALA A 91 3.03 -6.31 6.21
CA ALA A 91 1.63 -6.52 6.60
C ALA A 91 1.50 -7.43 7.85
N ASN A 92 2.40 -8.41 8.03
CA ASN A 92 2.30 -9.42 9.09
C ASN A 92 3.15 -9.16 10.33
N VAL A 93 4.11 -8.24 10.26
CA VAL A 93 5.04 -8.01 11.37
C VAL A 93 4.29 -7.55 12.63
N SER A 94 4.78 -7.89 13.82
CA SER A 94 4.27 -7.26 15.05
C SER A 94 4.77 -5.82 15.15
N ASP A 95 4.03 -4.94 15.82
CA ASP A 95 4.42 -3.52 15.94
C ASP A 95 5.84 -3.32 16.48
N SER A 96 6.25 -4.14 17.47
CA SER A 96 7.59 -4.12 18.06
C SER A 96 8.74 -4.49 17.12
N LYS A 97 8.44 -5.00 15.91
CA LYS A 97 9.43 -5.48 14.94
C LYS A 97 9.38 -4.73 13.61
N ILE A 98 8.54 -3.71 13.48
CA ILE A 98 8.43 -2.90 12.24
C ILE A 98 9.80 -2.33 11.85
N ASP A 99 10.52 -1.74 12.81
CA ASP A 99 11.85 -1.15 12.55
C ASP A 99 12.86 -2.17 12.02
N SER A 100 12.81 -3.40 12.54
CA SER A 100 13.69 -4.48 12.08
C SER A 100 13.43 -4.85 10.63
N VAL A 101 12.15 -4.96 10.23
CA VAL A 101 11.77 -5.24 8.84
C VAL A 101 12.12 -4.06 7.93
N MET A 102 11.87 -2.83 8.38
CA MET A 102 12.24 -1.61 7.64
C MET A 102 13.75 -1.57 7.36
N MET A 103 14.59 -1.77 8.37
CA MET A 103 16.05 -1.78 8.22
C MET A 103 16.54 -2.90 7.31
N LYS A 104 15.88 -4.07 7.35
CA LYS A 104 16.18 -5.18 6.44
C LYS A 104 15.89 -4.79 4.98
N ILE A 105 14.76 -4.13 4.70
CA ILE A 105 14.40 -3.66 3.36
C ILE A 105 15.41 -2.62 2.87
N ILE A 106 15.69 -1.61 3.70
CA ILE A 106 16.65 -0.54 3.39
C ILE A 106 18.00 -1.13 2.98
N LYS A 107 18.51 -2.10 3.75
CA LYS A 107 19.78 -2.76 3.46
C LYS A 107 19.72 -3.65 2.21
N SER A 108 18.61 -4.36 2.00
CA SER A 108 18.49 -5.32 0.89
C SER A 108 18.38 -4.64 -0.47
N GLU A 109 17.74 -3.47 -0.51
CA GLU A 109 17.50 -2.69 -1.72
C GLU A 109 18.45 -1.47 -1.86
N ASP A 110 19.47 -1.39 -0.99
CA ASP A 110 20.46 -0.31 -0.94
C ASP A 110 19.83 1.10 -0.99
N ILE A 111 18.85 1.32 -0.12
CA ILE A 111 18.03 2.54 -0.13
C ILE A 111 18.77 3.68 0.55
N ASP A 112 19.03 4.75 -0.20
CA ASP A 112 19.53 6.01 0.34
C ASP A 112 18.40 6.76 1.07
N MET A 113 18.45 6.76 2.40
CA MET A 113 17.45 7.42 3.24
C MET A 113 17.49 8.95 3.17
N ASN A 114 18.56 9.54 2.63
CA ASN A 114 18.67 10.98 2.41
C ASN A 114 17.85 11.48 1.22
N VAL A 115 17.51 10.60 0.27
CA VAL A 115 16.57 10.91 -0.80
C VAL A 115 15.20 11.17 -0.19
N LYS A 116 14.54 12.26 -0.55
CA LYS A 116 13.17 12.53 -0.11
C LYS A 116 12.19 11.65 -0.90
N GLY A 117 11.33 10.91 -0.22
CA GLY A 117 10.28 10.12 -0.87
C GLY A 117 9.13 11.02 -1.35
N SER A 118 8.38 10.55 -2.34
CA SER A 118 7.20 11.19 -2.92
C SER A 118 6.10 10.15 -3.19
N VAL A 119 4.90 10.39 -2.66
CA VAL A 119 3.77 9.47 -2.81
C VAL A 119 2.49 10.19 -3.24
N PHE A 120 1.84 9.71 -4.28
CA PHE A 120 0.52 10.18 -4.70
C PHE A 120 -0.55 9.21 -4.20
N LEU A 121 -1.55 9.72 -3.49
CA LEU A 121 -2.63 8.92 -2.90
C LEU A 121 -3.97 9.32 -3.52
N ALA A 122 -4.79 8.33 -3.87
CA ALA A 122 -6.20 8.52 -4.17
C ALA A 122 -7.05 7.45 -3.48
N LYS A 123 -8.36 7.67 -3.43
CA LYS A 123 -9.32 6.76 -2.81
C LYS A 123 -10.66 6.73 -3.54
N ASP A 124 -11.38 5.63 -3.40
CA ASP A 124 -12.75 5.52 -3.91
C ASP A 124 -13.75 6.18 -2.93
N THR A 125 -15.02 5.85 -3.08
CA THR A 125 -16.13 6.45 -2.32
C THR A 125 -16.46 5.73 -1.02
N ARG A 126 -15.75 4.65 -0.65
CA ARG A 126 -16.05 3.88 0.57
C ARG A 126 -15.90 4.76 1.82
N PRO A 127 -16.80 4.65 2.81
CA PRO A 127 -16.73 5.45 4.04
C PRO A 127 -15.41 5.27 4.80
N SER A 128 -14.84 4.07 4.77
CA SER A 128 -13.58 3.73 5.45
C SER A 128 -12.34 4.37 4.83
N CYS A 129 -12.41 4.87 3.59
CA CYS A 129 -11.26 5.45 2.90
C CYS A 129 -10.63 6.62 3.65
N VAL A 130 -11.41 7.42 4.38
CA VAL A 130 -10.89 8.56 5.14
C VAL A 130 -9.93 8.07 6.23
N THR A 131 -10.39 7.14 7.07
CA THR A 131 -9.58 6.58 8.16
C THR A 131 -8.35 5.84 7.63
N LEU A 132 -8.51 5.06 6.56
CA LEU A 132 -7.41 4.30 5.95
C LEU A 132 -6.36 5.20 5.30
N ALA A 133 -6.80 6.28 4.62
CA ALA A 133 -5.90 7.29 4.08
C ALA A 133 -5.11 7.98 5.19
N THR A 134 -5.76 8.34 6.30
CA THR A 134 -5.05 8.93 7.45
C THR A 134 -3.99 7.98 8.01
N GLY A 135 -4.30 6.69 8.15
CA GLY A 135 -3.32 5.69 8.61
C GLY A 135 -2.11 5.59 7.69
N PHE A 136 -2.34 5.59 6.37
CA PHE A 136 -1.29 5.58 5.37
C PHE A 136 -0.41 6.84 5.41
N LEU A 137 -1.03 8.03 5.39
CA LEU A 137 -0.33 9.31 5.35
C LEU A 137 0.50 9.56 6.62
N LYS A 138 0.06 9.09 7.79
CA LYS A 138 0.87 9.14 9.02
C LYS A 138 2.22 8.46 8.88
N ALA A 139 2.32 7.38 8.11
CA ALA A 139 3.60 6.73 7.85
C ALA A 139 4.48 7.54 6.89
N VAL A 140 3.86 8.20 5.89
CA VAL A 140 4.57 9.07 4.95
C VAL A 140 5.17 10.28 5.69
N GLU A 141 4.37 10.89 6.57
CA GLU A 141 4.81 11.97 7.47
C GLU A 141 5.91 11.52 8.42
N ALA A 142 5.78 10.34 9.04
CA ALA A 142 6.78 9.79 9.96
C ALA A 142 8.15 9.55 9.31
N LEU A 143 8.18 9.35 7.98
CA LEU A 143 9.39 9.17 7.19
C LEU A 143 9.83 10.46 6.47
N SER A 144 9.30 11.62 6.88
CA SER A 144 9.65 12.95 6.35
C SER A 144 9.62 13.03 4.82
N SER A 145 8.62 12.38 4.21
CA SER A 145 8.46 12.29 2.76
C SER A 145 7.25 13.10 2.27
N ASP A 146 7.28 13.53 1.02
CA ASP A 146 6.20 14.31 0.43
C ASP A 146 5.04 13.42 0.00
N PHE A 147 3.84 13.99 0.04
CA PHE A 147 2.67 13.36 -0.56
C PHE A 147 1.73 14.37 -1.21
N ASN A 148 0.92 13.86 -2.13
CA ASN A 148 -0.25 14.56 -2.67
C ASN A 148 -1.48 13.65 -2.55
N ASP A 149 -2.51 14.10 -1.84
CA ASP A 149 -3.80 13.41 -1.73
C ASP A 149 -4.77 13.98 -2.77
N PHE A 150 -4.96 13.26 -3.87
CA PHE A 150 -5.90 13.62 -4.93
C PHE A 150 -7.36 13.42 -4.52
N GLY A 151 -7.62 12.90 -3.33
CA GLY A 151 -8.96 12.75 -2.80
C GLY A 151 -9.75 11.64 -3.50
N LYS A 152 -11.05 11.88 -3.64
CA LYS A 152 -12.00 10.90 -4.15
C LYS A 152 -12.00 10.87 -5.66
N TYR A 153 -11.94 9.68 -6.22
CA TYR A 153 -12.21 9.45 -7.64
C TYR A 153 -13.52 8.67 -7.81
N ASN A 154 -14.37 9.16 -8.72
CA ASN A 154 -15.73 8.64 -8.91
C ASN A 154 -15.83 7.53 -9.98
N ASN A 155 -14.71 7.08 -10.53
CA ASN A 155 -14.73 6.13 -11.64
C ASN A 155 -14.69 4.67 -11.11
N ASN A 156 -15.65 3.83 -11.51
CA ASN A 156 -15.82 2.48 -10.95
C ASN A 156 -14.73 1.48 -11.35
N ASN A 157 -13.77 1.89 -12.19
CA ASN A 157 -12.75 1.02 -12.74
C ASN A 157 -11.40 1.26 -12.04
N SER A 158 -11.18 0.53 -10.94
CA SER A 158 -10.02 0.70 -10.06
C SER A 158 -8.67 0.55 -10.78
N LEU A 159 -8.60 -0.21 -11.88
CA LEU A 159 -7.38 -0.37 -12.68
C LEU A 159 -7.06 0.87 -13.51
N PHE A 160 -8.07 1.50 -14.11
CA PHE A 160 -7.89 2.73 -14.89
C PHE A 160 -7.51 3.91 -14.01
N MET A 161 -7.98 3.94 -12.76
CA MET A 161 -7.64 5.00 -11.81
C MET A 161 -6.17 5.02 -11.40
N LEU A 162 -5.49 3.87 -11.35
CA LEU A 162 -4.08 3.76 -10.98
C LEU A 162 -3.18 4.54 -11.94
N PHE A 163 -3.50 4.52 -13.24
CA PHE A 163 -2.76 5.23 -14.29
C PHE A 163 -2.89 6.76 -14.24
N PHE A 164 -3.88 7.30 -13.52
CA PHE A 164 -4.03 8.76 -13.37
C PHE A 164 -3.36 9.29 -12.09
N ILE A 165 -2.81 8.40 -11.26
CA ILE A 165 -2.19 8.75 -9.97
C ILE A 165 -0.67 8.90 -10.11
N ILE A 166 -0.04 8.54 -11.22
CA ILE A 166 1.40 8.78 -11.48
C ILE A 166 1.55 9.37 -12.87
#